data_AF-C1CYT6-F1
#
_entry.id   AF-C1CYT6-F1
#
_cell.length_a   1.000
_cell.length_b   1.000
_cell.length_c   1.000
_cell.angle_alpha   90.00
_cell.angle_beta   90.00
_cell.angle_gamma   90.00
#
_symmetry.space_group_name_H-M   'P 1'
#
loop_
_entity.id
_entity.type
_entity.pdbx_description
1 polymer ?
#
loop_
_entity_poly.entity_id
_entity_poly.type
_entity_poly.pdbx_seq_one_letter_code
_entity_poly.pdbx_strand_id
1 'polypeptide(L)'
;MRRFLSLLALSTLSFSAAEVAIPNTKVSYQVTQDPITDRNTSSIYLDENSSDTYVEFLCSKGVPVFYLHTASLLLTQDEYDQDKIPALAYRVDSQQVRVVPAALLEESEDPEDETHLRSLAVTDKNDALLLNAFRNAQTRVALRVTRSGGRELTYTFPVKGFAQALKAVKNCK
;
A
#
# COMPACT_ATOMS: atom_id res chain seq x y z
N MET A 1 -35.40 -26.10 -46.65
CA MET A 1 -34.02 -25.94 -46.13
C MET A 1 -33.89 -24.54 -45.54
N ARG A 2 -33.67 -24.41 -44.23
CA ARG A 2 -33.06 -23.24 -43.58
C ARG A 2 -32.85 -23.55 -42.10
N ARG A 3 -31.63 -23.94 -41.74
CA ARG A 3 -31.19 -24.12 -40.35
C ARG A 3 -30.71 -22.75 -39.85
N PHE A 4 -31.40 -22.19 -38.87
CA PHE A 4 -30.91 -21.05 -38.10
C PHE A 4 -29.91 -21.60 -37.06
N LEU A 5 -28.63 -21.30 -37.24
CA LEU A 5 -27.62 -21.45 -36.19
C LEU A 5 -27.73 -20.20 -35.28
N SER A 6 -28.22 -20.38 -34.06
CA SER A 6 -28.11 -19.37 -33.01
C SER A 6 -26.71 -19.45 -32.40
N LEU A 7 -25.84 -18.51 -32.74
CA LEU A 7 -24.59 -18.27 -32.01
C LEU A 7 -24.92 -17.71 -30.62
N LEU A 8 -24.69 -18.50 -29.58
CA LEU A 8 -24.72 -18.04 -28.19
C LEU A 8 -23.35 -17.40 -27.89
N ALA A 9 -23.29 -16.08 -27.86
CA ALA A 9 -22.11 -15.34 -27.43
C ALA A 9 -21.99 -15.46 -25.89
N LEU A 10 -21.01 -16.24 -25.43
CA LEU A 10 -20.61 -16.29 -24.02
C LEU A 10 -19.80 -15.03 -23.72
N SER A 11 -20.43 -14.02 -23.13
CA SER A 11 -19.76 -12.84 -22.58
C SER A 11 -19.00 -13.26 -21.32
N THR A 12 -17.68 -13.41 -21.40
CA THR A 12 -16.83 -13.57 -20.22
C THR A 12 -16.79 -12.25 -19.46
N LEU A 13 -17.61 -12.15 -18.41
CA LEU A 13 -17.53 -11.05 -17.44
C LEU A 13 -16.22 -11.22 -16.65
N SER A 14 -15.22 -10.40 -16.95
CA SER A 14 -14.07 -10.23 -16.09
C SER A 14 -14.53 -9.57 -14.79
N PHE A 15 -14.65 -10.34 -13.71
CA PHE A 15 -14.88 -9.80 -12.38
C PHE A 15 -13.57 -9.17 -11.90
N SER A 16 -13.39 -7.87 -12.16
CA SER A 16 -12.39 -7.11 -11.43
C SER A 16 -12.87 -7.01 -9.97
N ALA A 17 -12.03 -7.42 -9.02
CA ALA A 17 -12.35 -7.28 -7.60
C ALA A 17 -12.40 -5.78 -7.29
N ALA A 18 -13.61 -5.26 -7.05
CA ALA A 18 -13.77 -3.85 -6.68
C ALA A 18 -13.15 -3.61 -5.30
N GLU A 19 -12.48 -2.47 -5.15
CA GLU A 19 -12.05 -1.98 -3.84
C GLU A 19 -13.28 -1.77 -2.93
N VAL A 20 -13.18 -2.25 -1.69
CA VAL A 20 -14.24 -2.18 -0.68
C VAL A 20 -13.83 -1.22 0.42
N ALA A 21 -14.50 -0.07 0.49
CA ALA A 21 -14.33 0.89 1.57
C ALA A 21 -15.00 0.40 2.87
N ILE A 22 -14.31 0.57 4.01
CA ILE A 22 -14.91 0.32 5.32
C ILE A 22 -15.73 1.56 5.72
N PRO A 23 -17.02 1.40 6.06
CA PRO A 23 -17.89 2.54 6.36
C PRO A 23 -17.35 3.42 7.50
N ASN A 24 -17.36 4.74 7.28
CA ASN A 24 -16.95 5.76 8.26
C ASN A 24 -15.49 5.61 8.74
N THR A 25 -14.60 5.19 7.83
CA THR A 25 -13.15 5.13 8.06
C THR A 25 -12.38 5.64 6.83
N LYS A 26 -11.05 5.64 6.93
CA LYS A 26 -10.10 5.91 5.84
C LYS A 26 -9.40 4.65 5.36
N VAL A 27 -10.05 3.51 5.55
CA VAL A 27 -9.48 2.20 5.25
C VAL A 27 -10.35 1.51 4.23
N SER A 28 -9.73 1.01 3.18
CA SER A 28 -10.35 0.13 2.20
C SER A 28 -9.49 -1.12 1.99
N TYR A 29 -10.03 -2.10 1.28
CA TYR A 29 -9.29 -3.30 0.92
C TYR A 29 -9.77 -3.85 -0.42
N GLN A 30 -8.91 -4.61 -1.07
CA GLN A 30 -9.23 -5.36 -2.29
C GLN A 30 -8.87 -6.82 -2.06
N VAL A 31 -9.83 -7.73 -2.22
CA VAL A 31 -9.57 -9.17 -2.10
C VAL A 31 -9.24 -9.73 -3.47
N THR A 32 -8.01 -10.21 -3.62
CA THR A 32 -7.51 -10.77 -4.88
C THR A 32 -6.74 -12.05 -4.59
N GLN A 33 -6.81 -13.00 -5.53
CA GLN A 33 -6.00 -14.21 -5.53
C GLN A 33 -5.32 -14.37 -6.88
N ASP A 34 -4.09 -14.88 -6.86
CA ASP A 34 -3.40 -15.32 -8.06
C ASP A 34 -4.17 -16.52 -8.66
N PRO A 35 -4.61 -16.45 -9.93
CA PRO A 35 -5.49 -17.46 -10.51
C PRO A 35 -4.80 -18.80 -10.83
N ILE A 36 -3.47 -18.88 -10.72
CA ILE A 36 -2.68 -20.07 -11.02
C ILE A 36 -2.28 -20.79 -9.72
N THR A 37 -1.89 -20.01 -8.71
CA THR A 37 -1.33 -20.51 -7.45
C THR A 37 -2.28 -20.41 -6.26
N ASP A 38 -3.46 -19.79 -6.45
CA ASP A 38 -4.47 -19.47 -5.44
C ASP A 38 -3.93 -18.60 -4.27
N ARG A 39 -2.72 -18.05 -4.43
CA ARG A 39 -2.06 -17.25 -3.41
C ARG A 39 -2.81 -15.94 -3.21
N ASN A 40 -2.91 -15.54 -1.95
CA ASN A 40 -3.50 -14.27 -1.58
C ASN A 40 -2.63 -13.11 -2.08
N THR A 41 -3.20 -12.28 -2.96
CA THR A 41 -2.61 -11.06 -3.54
C THR A 41 -3.44 -9.82 -3.23
N SER A 42 -4.21 -9.90 -2.13
CA SER A 42 -5.09 -8.83 -1.66
C SER A 42 -4.29 -7.63 -1.15
N SER A 43 -4.91 -6.45 -1.15
CA SER A 43 -4.32 -5.22 -0.62
C SER A 43 -5.21 -4.58 0.43
N ILE A 44 -4.61 -3.85 1.37
CA ILE A 44 -5.28 -2.97 2.33
C ILE A 44 -4.72 -1.56 2.13
N TYR A 45 -5.60 -0.58 1.99
CA TYR A 45 -5.24 0.82 1.84
C TYR A 45 -5.67 1.62 3.07
N LEU A 46 -4.80 2.53 3.53
CA LEU A 46 -5.12 3.51 4.55
C LEU A 46 -4.81 4.90 4.02
N ASP A 47 -5.84 5.66 3.72
CA ASP A 47 -5.68 7.03 3.23
C ASP A 47 -5.28 7.97 4.37
N GLU A 48 -4.49 8.97 4.01
CA GLU A 48 -4.41 10.18 4.79
C GLU A 48 -5.74 10.98 4.70
N ASN A 49 -5.79 12.16 5.30
CA ASN A 49 -6.87 13.10 5.10
C ASN A 49 -6.97 13.59 3.64
N SER A 50 -5.88 13.57 2.85
CA SER A 50 -5.85 13.78 1.40
C SER A 50 -6.05 12.47 0.63
N SER A 51 -6.64 12.52 -0.57
CA SER A 51 -6.91 11.32 -1.39
C SER A 51 -5.67 10.68 -2.01
N ASP A 52 -4.58 11.43 -2.13
CA ASP A 52 -3.44 11.03 -2.96
C ASP A 52 -2.22 10.61 -2.11
N THR A 53 -2.43 10.36 -0.81
CA THR A 53 -1.40 9.89 0.11
C THR A 53 -1.98 8.77 0.95
N TYR A 54 -1.39 7.59 0.85
CA TYR A 54 -1.92 6.39 1.49
C TYR A 54 -0.79 5.42 1.84
N VAL A 55 -1.10 4.53 2.78
CA VAL A 55 -0.31 3.34 3.06
C VAL A 55 -0.99 2.14 2.43
N GLU A 56 -0.21 1.29 1.77
CA GLU A 56 -0.66 -0.01 1.29
C GLU A 56 0.02 -1.13 2.10
N PHE A 57 -0.78 -2.15 2.44
CA PHE A 57 -0.28 -3.47 2.81
C PHE A 57 -0.71 -4.47 1.75
N LEU A 58 0.21 -4.83 0.86
CA LEU A 58 0.03 -5.84 -0.17
C LEU A 58 0.32 -7.23 0.40
N CYS A 59 -0.60 -8.17 0.28
CA CYS A 59 -0.33 -9.57 0.57
C CYS A 59 0.50 -10.17 -0.55
N SER A 60 1.72 -10.62 -0.25
CA SER A 60 2.60 -11.28 -1.21
C SER A 60 3.26 -12.49 -0.56
N LYS A 61 3.17 -13.65 -1.20
CA LYS A 61 3.79 -14.91 -0.71
C LYS A 61 3.45 -15.25 0.76
N GLY A 62 2.24 -14.92 1.22
CA GLY A 62 1.79 -15.23 2.58
C GLY A 62 2.24 -14.23 3.65
N VAL A 63 2.86 -13.11 3.26
CA VAL A 63 3.28 -12.02 4.16
C VAL A 63 2.80 -10.68 3.63
N PRO A 64 2.54 -9.69 4.50
CA PRO A 64 2.27 -8.33 4.05
C PRO A 64 3.57 -7.63 3.64
N VAL A 65 3.49 -6.81 2.59
CA VAL A 65 4.52 -5.90 2.11
C VAL A 65 3.99 -4.49 2.25
N PHE A 66 4.75 -3.61 2.91
CA PHE A 66 4.35 -2.24 3.19
C PHE A 66 4.86 -1.30 2.11
N TYR A 67 3.96 -0.42 1.67
CA TYR A 67 4.28 0.73 0.84
C TYR A 67 3.69 2.00 1.44
N LEU A 68 4.44 3.09 1.35
CA LEU A 68 3.96 4.46 1.55
C LEU A 68 3.93 5.14 0.19
N HIS A 69 2.75 5.59 -0.24
CA HIS A 69 2.55 6.40 -1.43
C HIS A 69 2.15 7.81 -1.03
N THR A 70 2.72 8.82 -1.68
CA THR A 70 2.52 10.21 -1.28
C THR A 70 2.25 11.13 -2.47
N ALA A 71 1.47 12.18 -2.23
CA ALA A 71 1.17 13.17 -3.27
C ALA A 71 2.40 14.03 -3.61
N SER A 72 3.32 14.16 -2.64
CA SER A 72 4.54 14.95 -2.77
C SER A 72 5.70 14.07 -3.21
N LEU A 73 6.62 14.62 -4.00
CA LEU A 73 7.89 13.94 -4.25
C LEU A 73 8.62 13.69 -2.92
N LEU A 74 9.05 12.46 -2.70
CA LEU A 74 9.91 12.08 -1.57
C LEU A 74 11.37 12.27 -1.94
N LEU A 75 11.67 12.13 -3.24
CA LEU A 75 12.99 12.21 -3.83
C LEU A 75 12.95 13.01 -5.13
N THR A 76 14.09 13.58 -5.53
CA THR A 76 14.32 13.99 -6.92
C THR A 76 14.89 12.83 -7.73
N GLN A 77 14.86 12.90 -9.06
CA GLN A 77 15.49 11.90 -9.92
C GLN A 77 16.99 11.72 -9.58
N ASP A 78 17.75 12.82 -9.49
CA ASP A 78 19.17 12.77 -9.12
C ASP A 78 19.45 12.08 -7.78
N GLU A 79 18.51 12.13 -6.84
CA GLU A 79 18.65 11.47 -5.53
C GLU A 79 18.37 9.98 -5.65
N TYR A 80 17.35 9.60 -6.42
CA TYR A 80 17.02 8.23 -6.74
C TYR A 80 18.17 7.54 -7.49
N ASP A 81 18.72 8.18 -8.53
CA ASP A 81 19.85 7.68 -9.33
C ASP A 81 21.15 7.50 -8.52
N GLN A 82 21.23 8.16 -7.35
CA GLN A 82 22.36 8.07 -6.41
C GLN A 82 22.07 7.15 -5.21
N ASP A 83 20.96 6.40 -5.24
CA ASP A 83 20.50 5.53 -4.16
C ASP A 83 20.36 6.27 -2.80
N LYS A 84 19.99 7.55 -2.83
CA LYS A 84 19.79 8.34 -1.61
C LYS A 84 18.43 8.05 -1.01
N ILE A 85 18.39 7.06 -0.13
CA ILE A 85 17.14 6.65 0.52
C ILE A 85 16.79 7.61 1.69
N PRO A 86 15.59 8.21 1.71
CA PRO A 86 15.14 9.03 2.84
C PRO A 86 15.01 8.20 4.11
N ALA A 87 15.26 8.82 5.25
CA ALA A 87 14.97 8.16 6.53
C ALA A 87 13.45 8.12 6.76
N LEU A 88 12.92 6.94 7.09
CA LEU A 88 11.54 6.76 7.49
C LEU A 88 11.46 6.54 9.01
N ALA A 89 10.64 7.34 9.67
CA ALA A 89 10.30 7.17 11.07
C ALA A 89 8.80 6.98 11.23
N TYR A 90 8.39 6.27 12.28
CA TYR A 90 6.99 6.11 12.63
C TYR A 90 6.74 6.35 14.11
N ARG A 91 5.50 6.73 14.43
CA ARG A 91 4.98 6.82 15.79
C ARG A 91 3.59 6.23 15.84
N VAL A 92 3.39 5.30 16.77
CA VAL A 92 2.07 4.72 17.09
C VAL A 92 1.44 5.55 18.19
N ASP A 93 0.30 6.18 17.91
CA ASP A 93 -0.41 7.04 18.87
C ASP A 93 0.53 8.08 19.54
N SER A 94 0.74 7.96 20.86
CA SER A 94 1.62 8.80 21.68
C SER A 94 2.91 8.10 22.12
N GLN A 95 3.26 6.97 21.50
CA GLN A 95 4.48 6.21 21.82
C GLN A 95 5.75 6.95 21.34
N GLN A 96 6.91 6.42 21.70
CA GLN A 96 8.19 6.93 21.21
C GLN A 96 8.31 6.75 19.69
N VAL A 97 8.90 7.74 19.02
CA VAL A 97 9.24 7.66 17.59
C VAL A 97 10.30 6.58 17.38
N ARG A 98 10.15 5.80 16.32
CA ARG A 98 11.10 4.76 15.90
C ARG A 98 11.49 4.98 14.46
N VAL A 99 12.76 4.74 14.13
CA VAL A 99 13.29 4.84 12.77
C VAL A 99 13.35 3.45 12.17
N VAL A 100 12.95 3.31 10.91
CA VAL A 100 13.05 2.08 10.12
C VAL A 100 13.81 2.39 8.82
N PRO A 101 14.72 1.51 8.40
CA PRO A 101 15.28 1.58 7.06
C PRO A 101 14.17 1.49 6.00
N ALA A 102 14.09 2.50 5.15
CA ALA A 102 13.25 2.48 3.95
C ALA A 102 14.00 1.82 2.79
N ALA A 103 13.26 1.54 1.72
CA ALA A 103 13.76 1.05 0.45
C ALA A 103 13.10 1.83 -0.70
N LEU A 104 13.84 1.99 -1.80
CA LEU A 104 13.30 2.54 -3.04
C LEU A 104 12.46 1.47 -3.76
N LEU A 105 11.44 1.92 -4.49
CA LEU A 105 10.73 1.08 -5.44
C LEU A 105 11.49 1.11 -6.76
N GLU A 106 11.40 0.01 -7.52
CA GLU A 106 11.94 -0.02 -8.87
C GLU A 106 11.16 0.96 -9.77
N GLU A 107 11.90 1.63 -10.65
CA GLU A 107 11.33 2.51 -11.66
C GLU A 107 10.47 1.67 -12.64
N SER A 108 9.35 2.24 -13.05
CA SER A 108 8.46 1.61 -14.01
C SER A 108 9.04 1.69 -15.43
N GLU A 109 8.62 0.80 -16.34
CA GLU A 109 8.99 0.90 -17.76
C GLU A 109 8.37 2.12 -18.46
N ASP A 110 7.32 2.71 -17.87
CA ASP A 110 6.71 3.96 -18.33
C ASP A 110 7.49 5.16 -17.78
N PRO A 111 8.16 5.96 -18.63
CA PRO A 111 8.95 7.11 -18.20
C PRO A 111 8.10 8.28 -17.66
N GLU A 112 6.78 8.26 -17.86
CA GLU A 112 5.87 9.25 -17.26
C GLU A 112 5.45 8.86 -15.83
N ASP A 113 5.76 7.62 -15.40
CA ASP A 113 5.41 7.11 -14.07
C ASP A 113 6.49 7.43 -13.01
N GLU A 114 6.29 8.55 -12.33
CA GLU A 114 7.10 8.98 -11.19
C GLU A 114 6.73 8.31 -9.85
N THR A 115 5.98 7.20 -9.85
CA THR A 115 5.56 6.52 -8.61
C THR A 115 6.75 6.14 -7.73
N HIS A 116 7.87 5.74 -8.35
CA HIS A 116 9.11 5.40 -7.66
C HIS A 116 9.72 6.59 -6.88
N LEU A 117 9.49 7.84 -7.31
CA LEU A 117 9.94 9.06 -6.61
C LEU A 117 8.98 9.53 -5.51
N ARG A 118 7.75 9.03 -5.53
CA ARG A 118 6.66 9.38 -4.59
C ARG A 118 6.37 8.29 -3.56
N SER A 119 7.06 7.16 -3.66
CA SER A 119 6.79 5.98 -2.87
C SER A 119 8.03 5.46 -2.14
N LEU A 120 7.80 4.85 -0.97
CA LEU A 120 8.84 4.13 -0.23
C LEU A 120 8.31 2.77 0.19
N ALA A 121 9.18 1.78 0.13
CA ALA A 121 8.97 0.47 0.74
C ALA A 121 9.83 0.34 2.01
N VAL A 122 9.76 -0.82 2.65
CA VAL A 122 10.72 -1.25 3.66
C VAL A 122 11.18 -2.68 3.36
N THR A 123 12.14 -3.19 4.13
CA THR A 123 12.59 -4.59 4.00
C THR A 123 11.65 -5.56 4.72
N ASP A 124 11.68 -6.85 4.36
CA ASP A 124 10.79 -7.91 4.90
C ASP A 124 10.62 -7.91 6.42
N LYS A 125 11.70 -7.68 7.18
CA LYS A 125 11.65 -7.62 8.64
C LYS A 125 10.86 -6.41 9.14
N ASN A 126 10.98 -5.29 8.44
CA ASN A 126 10.33 -4.03 8.76
C ASN A 126 8.85 -4.03 8.33
N ASP A 127 8.47 -4.80 7.29
CA ASP A 127 7.07 -4.98 6.90
C ASP A 127 6.23 -5.52 8.04
N ALA A 128 6.67 -6.62 8.65
CA ALA A 128 5.98 -7.21 9.80
C ALA A 128 5.95 -6.27 11.00
N LEU A 129 7.00 -5.47 11.19
CA LEU A 129 7.07 -4.47 12.26
C LEU A 129 6.05 -3.33 12.03
N LEU A 130 5.94 -2.82 10.80
CA LEU A 130 4.97 -1.78 10.46
C LEU A 130 3.54 -2.32 10.49
N LEU A 131 3.28 -3.52 9.98
CA LEU A 131 1.98 -4.18 10.12
C LEU A 131 1.56 -4.25 11.59
N ASN A 132 2.46 -4.66 12.49
CA ASN A 132 2.17 -4.73 13.91
C ASN A 132 1.97 -3.34 14.53
N ALA A 133 2.69 -2.32 14.06
CA ALA A 133 2.48 -0.93 14.48
C ALA A 133 1.05 -0.46 14.15
N PHE A 134 0.59 -0.67 12.91
CA PHE A 134 -0.76 -0.33 12.49
C PHE A 134 -1.84 -1.18 13.17
N ARG A 135 -1.58 -2.48 13.37
CA ARG A 135 -2.50 -3.40 14.06
C ARG A 135 -2.74 -3.04 15.52
N ASN A 136 -1.69 -2.59 16.21
CA ASN A 136 -1.73 -2.30 17.65
C ASN A 136 -2.07 -0.84 17.96
N ALA A 137 -2.02 0.04 16.96
CA ALA A 137 -2.44 1.43 17.08
C ALA A 137 -3.93 1.52 17.47
N GLN A 138 -4.25 2.48 18.34
CA GLN A 138 -5.63 2.72 18.79
C GLN A 138 -6.29 3.84 17.98
N THR A 139 -5.53 4.87 17.61
CA THR A 139 -6.05 6.06 16.95
C THR A 139 -5.38 6.30 15.60
N ARG A 140 -4.05 6.29 15.55
CA ARG A 140 -3.30 6.64 14.34
C ARG A 140 -1.87 6.13 14.35
N VAL A 141 -1.31 6.01 13.15
CA VAL A 141 0.14 5.93 12.94
C VAL A 141 0.58 7.18 12.20
N ALA A 142 1.57 7.88 12.75
CA ALA A 142 2.23 8.98 12.06
C ALA A 142 3.53 8.49 11.44
N LEU A 143 3.73 8.75 10.15
CA LEU A 143 4.97 8.48 9.44
C LEU A 143 5.69 9.80 9.18
N ARG A 144 7.01 9.80 9.28
CA ARG A 144 7.85 10.95 8.97
C ARG A 144 8.94 10.54 7.99
N VAL A 145 9.01 11.25 6.88
CA VAL A 145 10.07 11.10 5.89
C VAL A 145 11.00 12.30 6.00
N THR A 146 12.28 12.05 6.28
CA THR A 146 13.32 13.09 6.26
C THR A 146 14.02 13.05 4.91
N ARG A 147 13.70 14.03 4.06
CA ARG A 147 14.30 14.17 2.72
C ARG A 147 15.75 14.65 2.83
N SER A 148 16.53 14.39 1.79
CA SER A 148 17.83 15.04 1.56
C SER A 148 17.66 16.57 1.60
N GLY A 149 18.54 17.24 2.33
CA GLY A 149 18.41 18.66 2.67
C GLY A 149 17.68 18.95 3.98
N GLY A 150 17.24 17.92 4.72
CA GLY A 150 16.72 18.06 6.09
C GLY A 150 15.27 18.51 6.20
N ARG A 151 14.53 18.56 5.08
CA ARG A 151 13.09 18.84 5.08
C ARG A 151 12.34 17.59 5.54
N GLU A 152 11.47 17.75 6.54
CA GLU A 152 10.63 16.67 7.04
C GLU A 152 9.21 16.76 6.48
N LEU A 153 8.70 15.64 5.98
CA LEU A 153 7.30 15.45 5.64
C LEU A 153 6.68 14.52 6.68
N THR A 154 5.56 14.89 7.28
CA THR A 154 4.86 14.06 8.27
C THR A 154 3.47 13.75 7.77
N TYR A 155 3.15 12.46 7.71
CA TYR A 155 1.87 11.92 7.28
C TYR A 155 1.16 11.24 8.44
N THR A 156 -0.17 11.31 8.50
CA THR A 156 -0.94 10.72 9.61
C THR A 156 -2.10 9.86 9.11
N PHE A 157 -2.05 8.57 9.45
CA PHE A 157 -3.02 7.57 9.00
C PHE A 157 -3.93 7.14 10.15
N PRO A 158 -5.25 7.44 10.10
CA PRO A 158 -6.22 6.90 11.03
C PRO A 158 -6.34 5.38 10.87
N VAL A 159 -6.30 4.62 11.96
CA VAL A 159 -6.28 3.14 11.90
C VAL A 159 -7.64 2.48 12.14
N LYS A 160 -8.70 3.27 12.36
CA LYS A 160 -10.05 2.75 12.52
C LYS A 160 -10.43 1.95 11.26
N GLY A 161 -10.83 0.69 11.43
CA GLY A 161 -11.15 -0.23 10.33
C GLY A 161 -10.00 -1.11 9.86
N PHE A 162 -8.74 -0.81 10.22
CA PHE A 162 -7.58 -1.59 9.77
C PHE A 162 -7.67 -3.07 10.17
N ALA A 163 -8.03 -3.37 11.41
CA ALA A 163 -8.22 -4.76 11.87
C ALA A 163 -9.35 -5.50 11.14
N GLN A 164 -10.38 -4.77 10.67
CA GLN A 164 -11.46 -5.35 9.87
C GLN A 164 -10.99 -5.65 8.45
N ALA A 165 -10.29 -4.71 7.79
CA ALA A 165 -9.68 -4.93 6.48
C ALA A 165 -8.73 -6.12 6.50
N LEU A 166 -7.86 -6.18 7.52
CA LEU A 166 -6.90 -7.25 7.69
C LEU A 166 -7.56 -8.63 7.80
N LYS A 167 -8.70 -8.73 8.51
CA LYS A 167 -9.49 -9.97 8.56
C LYS A 167 -10.13 -10.29 7.21
N ALA A 168 -10.62 -9.30 6.47
CA ALA A 168 -11.23 -9.48 5.17
C ALA A 168 -10.25 -10.05 4.14
N VAL A 169 -8.99 -9.61 4.18
CA VAL A 169 -7.89 -10.16 3.36
C VAL A 169 -7.22 -11.40 3.99
N LYS A 170 -7.92 -12.10 4.90
CA LYS A 170 -7.46 -13.32 5.58
C LYS A 170 -6.11 -13.19 6.30
N ASN A 171 -5.74 -11.99 6.75
CA ASN A 171 -4.47 -11.65 7.40
C ASN A 171 -3.25 -11.95 6.51
N CYS A 172 -3.39 -11.80 5.19
CA CYS A 172 -2.37 -12.16 4.19
C CYS A 172 -1.94 -13.63 4.22
N LYS A 173 -2.78 -14.53 4.75
CA LYS A 173 -2.60 -15.97 4.65
C LYS A 173 -3.22 -16.52 3.38
#